data_AF-A0AAW3U2E2-F1
#
_entry.id   AF-A0AAW3U2E2-F1
#
_cell.length_a   1.000
_cell.length_b   1.000
_cell.length_c   1.000
_cell.angle_alpha   90.00
_cell.angle_beta   90.00
_cell.angle_gamma   90.00
#
_symmetry.space_group_name_H-M   'P 1'
#
loop_
_entity.id
_entity.type
_entity.pdbx_description
1 polymer ?
#
loop_
_entity_poly.entity_id
_entity_poly.type
_entity_poly.pdbx_seq_one_letter_code
_entity_poly.pdbx_strand_id
1 'polypeptide(L)'
;MKWKTIGLNTVLAACLFSSAGLAWGKSPEPPSAFQEVVTQVGAENSLRALLGDHFDSFRGNFDEVANPVRLKDGGTFLDGWKEGSADTHAAAFVVYPDGRVYAAYYDREHGQIRYFGGKRGRIHPAIEIWAKRFAPPFKVLSQSDSQSSSKASVAIAANSPTPEDQEEMRKVAAAIWGDALAAGWDMNAEVGDILGTVTKEIMDCSKAFNLVPRPVGWIPGWGYVAKTAIQITAYLIGVTKDRVYKTCVSTAALNWRSRIEMASAGI
;
A
#
# COMPACT_ATOMS: atom_id res chain seq x y z
N MET A 1 -51.97 69.66 -31.68
CA MET A 1 -50.71 70.36 -31.38
C MET A 1 -49.56 69.62 -32.04
N LYS A 2 -48.90 70.29 -32.99
CA LYS A 2 -47.56 70.03 -33.55
C LYS A 2 -46.50 70.20 -32.42
N TRP A 3 -45.28 69.68 -32.37
CA TRP A 3 -44.32 68.93 -33.21
C TRP A 3 -43.16 68.51 -32.27
N LYS A 4 -42.40 67.45 -32.58
CA LYS A 4 -40.98 67.59 -32.99
C LYS A 4 -40.35 66.27 -33.41
N THR A 5 -39.83 66.32 -34.61
CA THR A 5 -38.95 65.41 -35.34
C THR A 5 -37.56 65.36 -34.72
N ILE A 6 -36.93 64.17 -34.64
CA ILE A 6 -35.50 63.99 -34.91
C ILE A 6 -35.36 62.66 -35.65
N GLY A 7 -34.91 62.72 -36.90
CA GLY A 7 -34.38 61.57 -37.61
C GLY A 7 -32.88 61.45 -37.36
N LEU A 8 -32.33 60.25 -37.43
CA LEU A 8 -30.95 60.05 -37.88
C LEU A 8 -30.81 58.69 -38.58
N ASN A 9 -30.20 58.80 -39.76
CA ASN A 9 -29.87 57.76 -40.71
C ASN A 9 -28.80 56.78 -40.17
N THR A 10 -28.97 55.51 -40.57
CA THR A 10 -27.98 54.63 -41.22
C THR A 10 -26.58 54.51 -40.61
N VAL A 11 -26.20 53.31 -40.18
CA VAL A 11 -25.13 52.46 -40.77
C VAL A 11 -25.29 51.05 -40.18
N LEU A 12 -25.64 50.07 -41.03
CA LEU A 12 -25.58 48.65 -40.68
C LEU A 12 -24.10 48.23 -40.77
N ALA A 13 -23.39 48.21 -39.65
CA ALA A 13 -22.06 47.63 -39.57
C ALA A 13 -22.21 46.10 -39.50
N ALA A 14 -21.91 45.42 -40.61
CA ALA A 14 -21.73 43.98 -40.62
C ALA A 14 -20.47 43.62 -39.81
N CYS A 15 -20.65 43.29 -38.53
CA CYS A 15 -19.61 42.66 -37.74
C CYS A 15 -19.37 41.25 -38.29
N LEU A 16 -18.28 41.10 -39.03
CA LEU A 16 -17.63 39.81 -39.24
C LEU A 16 -17.23 39.27 -37.86
N PHE A 17 -18.03 38.34 -37.32
CA PHE A 17 -17.59 37.52 -36.20
C PHE A 17 -16.49 36.59 -36.72
N SER A 18 -15.23 37.01 -36.55
CA SER A 18 -14.12 36.07 -36.53
C SER A 18 -14.35 35.12 -35.36
N SER A 19 -14.80 33.91 -35.67
CA SER A 19 -14.83 32.78 -34.75
C SER A 19 -13.39 32.38 -34.41
N ALA A 20 -12.77 33.11 -33.49
CA ALA A 20 -11.64 32.59 -32.74
C ALA A 20 -12.16 31.41 -31.92
N GLY A 21 -11.97 30.20 -32.45
CA GLY A 21 -12.25 28.96 -31.73
C GLY A 21 -11.44 28.97 -30.44
N LEU A 22 -12.11 29.16 -29.31
CA LEU A 22 -11.58 28.81 -28.00
C LEU A 22 -11.38 27.30 -28.00
N ALA A 23 -10.17 26.87 -28.32
CA ALA A 23 -9.72 25.53 -28.00
C ALA A 23 -9.80 25.41 -26.48
N TRP A 24 -10.84 24.74 -25.98
CA TRP A 24 -10.89 24.28 -24.60
C TRP A 24 -9.75 23.26 -24.47
N GLY A 25 -8.56 23.74 -24.08
CA GLY A 25 -7.46 22.87 -23.72
C GLY A 25 -7.95 21.94 -22.62
N LYS A 26 -7.84 20.62 -22.82
CA LYS A 26 -8.08 19.64 -21.77
C LYS A 26 -7.27 20.07 -20.55
N SER A 27 -7.92 20.23 -19.40
CA SER A 27 -7.21 20.42 -18.14
C SER A 27 -6.16 19.33 -17.98
N PRO A 28 -4.95 19.65 -17.48
CA PRO A 28 -3.93 18.64 -17.26
C PRO A 28 -4.50 17.55 -16.37
N GLU A 29 -4.37 16.30 -16.83
CA GLU A 29 -4.77 15.13 -16.06
C GLU A 29 -3.93 15.08 -14.77
N PRO A 30 -4.53 14.77 -13.61
CA PRO A 30 -3.76 14.65 -12.38
C PRO A 30 -2.65 13.59 -12.54
N PRO A 31 -1.53 13.73 -11.81
CA PRO A 31 -0.45 12.75 -11.86
C PRO A 31 -0.98 11.37 -11.43
N SER A 32 -0.50 10.32 -12.09
CA SER A 32 -0.77 8.94 -11.66
C SER A 32 -0.20 8.65 -10.26
N ALA A 33 -0.76 7.67 -9.56
CA ALA A 33 -0.26 7.23 -8.25
C ALA A 33 1.24 6.90 -8.28
N PHE A 34 1.69 6.25 -9.36
CA PHE A 34 3.12 6.03 -9.60
C PHE A 34 3.94 7.32 -9.62
N GLN A 35 3.51 8.31 -10.43
CA GLN A 35 4.23 9.57 -10.59
C GLN A 35 4.33 10.33 -9.27
N GLU A 36 3.25 10.37 -8.50
CA GLU A 36 3.24 10.97 -7.18
C GLU A 36 4.30 10.32 -6.28
N VAL A 37 4.27 8.98 -6.21
CA VAL A 37 5.14 8.24 -5.29
C VAL A 37 6.62 8.31 -5.69
N VAL A 38 6.95 8.14 -6.97
CA VAL A 38 8.35 8.16 -7.43
C VAL A 38 8.96 9.56 -7.39
N THR A 39 8.14 10.60 -7.53
CA THR A 39 8.56 12.00 -7.33
C THR A 39 8.86 12.24 -5.87
N GLN A 40 7.97 11.81 -4.97
CA GLN A 40 8.14 11.97 -3.53
C GLN A 40 9.44 11.30 -3.03
N VAL A 41 9.78 10.12 -3.55
CA VAL A 41 10.98 9.38 -3.12
C VAL A 41 12.21 9.60 -4.02
N GLY A 42 12.09 10.42 -5.07
CA GLY A 42 13.19 10.74 -5.99
C GLY A 42 13.74 9.55 -6.78
N ALA A 43 12.91 8.54 -7.06
CA ALA A 43 13.38 7.27 -7.64
C ALA A 43 13.31 7.18 -9.16
N GLU A 44 12.65 8.12 -9.85
CA GLU A 44 12.29 7.95 -11.28
C GLU A 44 13.51 7.68 -12.18
N ASN A 45 14.56 8.51 -12.09
CA ASN A 45 15.74 8.37 -12.94
C ASN A 45 16.47 7.04 -12.68
N SER A 46 16.61 6.66 -11.41
CA SER A 46 17.26 5.41 -11.02
C SER A 46 16.45 4.19 -11.48
N LEU A 47 15.12 4.22 -11.35
CA LEU A 47 14.23 3.15 -11.82
C LEU A 47 14.28 3.03 -13.34
N ARG A 48 14.25 4.14 -14.08
CA ARG A 48 14.35 4.14 -15.55
C ARG A 48 15.68 3.56 -16.01
N ALA A 49 16.78 3.96 -15.37
CA ALA A 49 18.12 3.42 -15.66
C ALA A 49 18.23 1.92 -15.33
N LEU A 50 17.62 1.48 -14.24
CA LEU A 50 17.64 0.07 -13.82
C LEU A 50 16.80 -0.83 -14.73
N LEU A 51 15.59 -0.40 -15.07
CA LEU A 51 14.58 -1.21 -15.75
C LEU A 51 14.74 -1.20 -17.27
N GLY A 52 15.28 -0.12 -17.86
CA GLY A 52 15.42 0.01 -19.30
C GLY A 52 14.07 -0.21 -20.01
N ASP A 53 14.06 -1.14 -20.97
CA ASP A 53 12.85 -1.50 -21.74
C ASP A 53 11.71 -2.10 -20.88
N HIS A 54 12.00 -2.54 -19.66
CA HIS A 54 10.98 -3.04 -18.73
C HIS A 54 10.27 -1.95 -17.94
N PHE A 55 10.71 -0.68 -18.04
CA PHE A 55 10.19 0.41 -17.21
C PHE A 55 8.69 0.62 -17.38
N ASP A 56 8.17 0.64 -18.61
CA ASP A 56 6.74 0.86 -18.84
C ASP A 56 5.87 -0.32 -18.38
N SER A 57 6.36 -1.56 -18.53
CA SER A 57 5.67 -2.74 -17.99
C SER A 57 5.62 -2.71 -16.47
N PHE A 58 6.72 -2.34 -15.82
CA PHE A 58 6.79 -2.17 -14.37
C PHE A 58 5.84 -1.07 -13.89
N ARG A 59 5.93 0.13 -14.48
CA ARG A 59 5.11 1.31 -14.18
C ARG A 59 3.61 1.02 -14.34
N GLY A 60 3.24 0.24 -15.35
CA GLY A 60 1.85 -0.13 -15.62
C GLY A 60 1.18 -1.01 -14.56
N ASN A 61 1.88 -1.34 -13.46
CA ASN A 61 1.31 -2.03 -12.30
C ASN A 61 0.99 -1.09 -11.14
N PHE A 62 1.03 0.24 -11.30
CA PHE A 62 0.86 1.19 -10.18
C PHE A 62 -0.37 2.09 -10.39
N ASP A 63 -1.53 1.46 -10.60
CA ASP A 63 -2.81 2.17 -10.55
C ASP A 63 -3.17 2.48 -9.09
N GLU A 64 -2.84 1.56 -8.20
CA GLU A 64 -2.93 1.70 -6.74
C GLU A 64 -1.54 1.51 -6.10
N VAL A 65 -1.33 2.13 -4.95
CA VAL A 65 -0.08 2.08 -4.17
C VAL A 65 -0.36 1.76 -2.71
N ALA A 66 0.48 0.93 -2.11
CA ALA A 66 0.48 0.73 -0.65
C ALA A 66 1.16 1.90 0.06
N ASN A 67 1.04 1.91 1.38
CA ASN A 67 1.77 2.87 2.23
C ASN A 67 3.28 2.60 2.14
N PRO A 68 4.12 3.60 1.79
CA PRO A 68 5.57 3.44 1.75
C PRO A 68 6.12 2.92 3.08
N VAL A 69 7.08 2.01 3.04
CA VAL A 69 7.69 1.40 4.23
C VAL A 69 9.12 1.89 4.37
N ARG A 70 9.45 2.47 5.53
CA ARG A 70 10.83 2.82 5.85
C ARG A 70 11.51 1.59 6.45
N LEU A 71 12.50 1.06 5.75
CA LEU A 71 13.28 -0.08 6.21
C LEU A 71 14.35 0.35 7.21
N LYS A 72 14.75 -0.55 8.11
CA LYS A 72 15.74 -0.34 9.17
C LYS A 72 17.15 -0.13 8.62
N ASP A 73 17.42 -0.64 7.42
CA ASP A 73 18.68 -0.42 6.71
C ASP A 73 18.74 0.93 5.97
N GLY A 74 17.70 1.75 6.09
CA GLY A 74 17.61 3.07 5.48
C GLY A 74 17.06 3.08 4.05
N GLY A 75 16.61 1.95 3.51
CA GLY A 75 15.81 1.90 2.29
C GLY A 75 14.38 2.38 2.51
N THR A 76 13.72 2.79 1.43
CA THR A 76 12.26 2.97 1.41
C THR A 76 11.70 1.96 0.42
N PHE A 77 10.86 1.06 0.90
CA PHE A 77 10.13 0.10 0.09
C PHE A 77 8.76 0.65 -0.30
N LEU A 78 8.34 0.40 -1.54
CA LEU A 78 7.02 0.70 -2.05
C LEU A 78 6.55 -0.44 -2.94
N ASP A 79 5.26 -0.77 -2.88
CA ASP A 79 4.59 -1.64 -3.83
C ASP A 79 3.26 -1.06 -4.29
N GLY A 80 2.80 -1.56 -5.42
CA GLY A 80 1.55 -1.18 -6.05
C GLY A 80 1.03 -2.28 -6.96
N TRP A 81 -0.22 -2.10 -7.40
CA TRP A 81 -0.92 -3.04 -8.26
C TRP A 81 -1.83 -2.34 -9.27
N LYS A 82 -2.23 -3.09 -10.30
CA LYS A 82 -3.34 -2.67 -11.17
C LYS A 82 -4.65 -2.74 -10.40
N GLU A 83 -5.57 -1.82 -10.67
CA GLU A 83 -6.85 -1.74 -9.97
C GLU A 83 -7.56 -3.11 -9.91
N GLY A 84 -7.99 -3.51 -8.71
CA GLY A 84 -8.65 -4.80 -8.48
C GLY A 84 -7.79 -6.06 -8.68
N SER A 85 -6.48 -5.91 -8.90
CA SER A 85 -5.59 -6.99 -9.39
C SER A 85 -4.36 -7.22 -8.50
N ALA A 86 -4.44 -6.87 -7.22
CA ALA A 86 -3.34 -6.92 -6.24
C ALA A 86 -2.54 -8.24 -6.18
N ASP A 87 -3.20 -9.39 -6.39
CA ASP A 87 -2.57 -10.72 -6.35
C ASP A 87 -2.15 -11.26 -7.74
N THR A 88 -2.27 -10.44 -8.79
CA THR A 88 -2.12 -10.89 -10.18
C THR A 88 -1.20 -10.00 -11.02
N HIS A 89 -1.17 -8.71 -10.69
CA HIS A 89 -0.44 -7.67 -11.41
C HIS A 89 0.06 -6.66 -10.39
N ALA A 90 1.29 -6.86 -9.95
CA ALA A 90 1.86 -6.07 -8.88
C ALA A 90 3.33 -5.80 -9.14
N ALA A 91 3.81 -4.68 -8.63
CA ALA A 91 5.20 -4.31 -8.71
C ALA A 91 5.67 -3.71 -7.39
N ALA A 92 6.96 -3.85 -7.11
CA ALA A 92 7.58 -3.32 -5.91
C ALA A 92 8.98 -2.79 -6.21
N PHE A 93 9.41 -1.81 -5.44
CA PHE A 93 10.79 -1.34 -5.47
C PHE A 93 11.27 -0.88 -4.09
N VAL A 94 12.59 -0.90 -3.94
CA VAL A 94 13.31 -0.29 -2.82
C VAL A 94 14.21 0.79 -3.38
N VAL A 95 14.18 1.97 -2.78
CA VAL A 95 15.11 3.08 -3.09
C VAL A 95 15.88 3.48 -1.84
N TYR A 96 17.18 3.69 -1.98
CA TYR A 96 18.05 4.24 -0.95
C TYR A 96 18.39 5.70 -1.25
N PRO A 97 18.72 6.50 -0.22
CA PRO A 97 19.16 7.89 -0.41
C PRO A 97 20.40 8.06 -1.31
N ASP A 98 21.22 7.03 -1.44
CA ASP A 98 22.41 7.00 -2.32
C ASP A 98 22.07 6.68 -3.79
N GLY A 99 20.78 6.55 -4.12
CA GLY A 99 20.29 6.26 -5.46
C GLY A 99 20.28 4.78 -5.84
N ARG A 100 20.76 3.87 -4.97
CA ARG A 100 20.60 2.43 -5.19
C ARG A 100 19.12 2.07 -5.22
N VAL A 101 18.75 1.28 -6.23
CA VAL A 101 17.39 0.80 -6.44
C VAL A 101 17.37 -0.70 -6.67
N TYR A 102 16.31 -1.33 -6.18
CA TYR A 102 15.93 -2.71 -6.47
C TYR A 102 14.48 -2.69 -6.89
N ALA A 103 14.10 -3.50 -7.86
CA ALA A 103 12.72 -3.54 -8.34
C ALA A 103 12.32 -4.96 -8.70
N ALA A 104 11.04 -5.25 -8.63
CA ALA A 104 10.46 -6.46 -9.18
C ALA A 104 9.03 -6.20 -9.64
N TYR A 105 8.56 -6.99 -10.61
CA TYR A 105 7.15 -7.05 -10.94
C TYR A 105 6.70 -8.47 -11.24
N TYR A 106 5.44 -8.74 -10.93
CA TYR A 106 4.74 -9.99 -11.16
C TYR A 106 3.59 -9.75 -12.13
N ASP A 107 3.47 -10.66 -13.09
CA ASP A 107 2.44 -10.69 -14.10
C ASP A 107 1.96 -12.15 -14.19
N ARG A 108 0.67 -12.36 -13.94
CA ARG A 108 0.06 -13.69 -13.86
C ARG A 108 0.08 -14.40 -15.21
N GLU A 109 -0.03 -13.67 -16.31
CA GLU A 109 -0.04 -14.20 -17.67
C GLU A 109 1.27 -14.93 -17.98
N HIS A 110 2.39 -14.45 -17.44
CA HIS A 110 3.69 -15.08 -17.57
C HIS A 110 4.07 -15.97 -16.38
N GLY A 111 3.32 -15.90 -15.27
CA GLY A 111 3.50 -16.74 -14.09
C GLY A 111 4.89 -16.62 -13.43
N GLN A 112 5.59 -15.50 -13.63
CA GLN A 112 6.96 -15.31 -13.17
C GLN A 112 7.17 -13.91 -12.58
N ILE A 113 7.99 -13.87 -11.52
CA ILE A 113 8.45 -12.61 -10.93
C ILE A 113 9.76 -12.24 -11.60
N ARG A 114 9.85 -11.03 -12.13
CA ARG A 114 11.08 -10.49 -12.73
C ARG A 114 11.75 -9.57 -11.73
N TYR A 115 13.03 -9.81 -11.45
CA TYR A 115 13.81 -9.07 -10.47
C TYR A 115 14.89 -8.21 -11.15
N PHE A 116 15.12 -7.02 -10.61
CA PHE A 116 16.08 -6.05 -11.10
C PHE A 116 16.89 -5.48 -9.93
N GLY A 117 18.20 -5.35 -10.14
CA GLY A 117 19.14 -4.77 -9.18
C GLY A 117 20.02 -5.81 -8.47
N GLY A 118 20.95 -5.30 -7.66
CA GLY A 118 21.90 -6.09 -6.89
C GLY A 118 23.15 -6.53 -7.68
N LYS A 119 24.30 -6.59 -6.99
CA LYS A 119 25.51 -7.22 -7.55
C LYS A 119 25.30 -8.74 -7.57
N ARG A 120 25.63 -9.38 -8.69
CA ARG A 120 25.59 -10.85 -8.88
C ARG A 120 24.18 -11.48 -8.67
N GLY A 121 23.11 -10.75 -8.98
CA GLY A 121 21.74 -11.29 -8.93
C GLY A 121 21.16 -11.49 -7.52
N ARG A 122 21.71 -10.84 -6.50
CA ARG A 122 21.12 -10.88 -5.15
C ARG A 122 19.82 -10.07 -5.11
N ILE A 123 18.72 -10.73 -4.74
CA ILE A 123 17.42 -10.10 -4.52
C ILE A 123 17.44 -9.37 -3.17
N HIS A 124 16.76 -8.23 -3.10
CA HIS A 124 16.63 -7.46 -1.87
C HIS A 124 15.65 -8.16 -0.90
N PRO A 125 15.94 -8.29 0.42
CA PRO A 125 15.08 -9.00 1.36
C PRO A 125 13.61 -8.55 1.39
N ALA A 126 13.36 -7.24 1.34
CA ALA A 126 12.00 -6.69 1.26
C ALA A 126 11.25 -7.13 -0.02
N ILE A 127 11.95 -7.24 -1.16
CA ILE A 127 11.39 -7.73 -2.42
C ILE A 127 11.14 -9.25 -2.33
N GLU A 128 11.99 -10.01 -1.64
CA GLU A 128 11.76 -11.44 -1.39
C GLU A 128 10.51 -11.67 -0.53
N ILE A 129 10.30 -10.85 0.51
CA ILE A 129 9.10 -10.91 1.35
C ILE A 129 7.85 -10.62 0.52
N TRP A 130 7.85 -9.52 -0.24
CA TRP A 130 6.75 -9.16 -1.12
C TRP A 130 6.44 -10.26 -2.15
N ALA A 131 7.48 -10.87 -2.74
CA ALA A 131 7.35 -11.91 -3.75
C ALA A 131 6.64 -13.18 -3.26
N LYS A 132 6.68 -13.49 -1.95
CA LYS A 132 6.04 -14.69 -1.37
C LYS A 132 4.51 -14.70 -1.56
N ARG A 133 3.90 -13.57 -1.88
CA ARG A 133 2.45 -13.46 -2.15
C ARG A 133 2.00 -14.18 -3.41
N PHE A 134 2.87 -14.27 -4.42
CA PHE A 134 2.49 -14.68 -5.78
C PHE A 134 2.91 -16.10 -6.14
N ALA A 135 3.86 -16.66 -5.40
CA ALA A 135 4.28 -18.04 -5.60
C ALA A 135 3.25 -19.00 -4.98
N PRO A 136 2.87 -20.10 -5.64
CA PRO A 136 2.46 -21.30 -4.90
C PRO A 136 3.56 -21.66 -3.88
N PRO A 137 3.26 -22.42 -2.81
CA PRO A 137 4.29 -23.01 -1.96
C PRO A 137 5.07 -24.06 -2.76
N PHE A 138 5.95 -23.62 -3.64
CA PHE A 138 6.86 -24.50 -4.35
C PHE A 138 8.06 -24.77 -3.44
N LYS A 139 8.35 -26.06 -3.21
CA LYS A 139 9.57 -26.51 -2.56
C LYS A 139 10.75 -25.83 -3.25
N VAL A 140 11.37 -24.88 -2.57
CA VAL A 140 12.72 -24.45 -2.86
C VAL A 140 13.56 -25.72 -2.80
N LEU A 141 13.96 -26.27 -3.95
CA LEU A 141 15.03 -27.25 -3.99
C LEU A 141 16.33 -26.52 -3.69
N SER A 142 16.49 -26.10 -2.44
CA SER A 142 17.82 -25.85 -1.87
C SER A 142 18.40 -27.21 -1.58
N GLN A 143 19.32 -27.65 -2.43
CA GLN A 143 20.37 -28.53 -1.97
C GLN A 143 21.15 -27.81 -0.86
N SER A 144 21.63 -28.61 0.09
CA SER A 144 22.45 -28.27 1.26
C SER A 144 21.72 -27.70 2.50
N ASP A 145 21.36 -28.68 3.33
CA ASP A 145 21.75 -28.82 4.74
C ASP A 145 21.28 -27.80 5.78
N SER A 146 20.35 -28.29 6.59
CA SER A 146 20.28 -28.16 8.04
C SER A 146 21.46 -27.40 8.68
N GLN A 147 21.22 -26.13 9.01
CA GLN A 147 21.81 -25.55 10.21
C GLN A 147 20.70 -25.01 11.09
N SER A 148 20.47 -25.76 12.16
CA SER A 148 19.82 -25.36 13.39
C SER A 148 20.33 -23.98 13.80
N SER A 149 19.47 -22.96 13.69
CA SER A 149 19.70 -21.70 14.37
C SER A 149 19.40 -21.92 15.85
N SER A 150 20.46 -22.11 16.62
CA SER A 150 20.42 -22.01 18.07
C SER A 150 19.80 -20.66 18.44
N LYS A 151 18.62 -20.67 19.07
CA LYS A 151 18.05 -19.49 19.71
C LYS A 151 19.04 -19.00 20.77
N ALA A 152 19.77 -17.94 20.45
CA ALA A 152 20.39 -17.11 21.46
C ALA A 152 19.24 -16.39 22.17
N SER A 153 18.96 -16.82 23.40
CA SER A 153 18.06 -16.14 24.32
C SER A 153 18.65 -14.76 24.65
N VAL A 154 18.25 -13.77 23.87
CA VAL A 154 18.45 -12.35 24.18
C VAL A 154 17.48 -11.98 25.28
N ALA A 155 18.00 -11.30 26.30
CA ALA A 155 17.25 -10.78 27.44
C ALA A 155 15.93 -10.13 26.99
N ILE A 156 14.84 -10.48 27.67
CA ILE A 156 13.50 -9.90 27.48
C ILE A 156 13.64 -8.39 27.67
N ALA A 157 13.63 -7.63 26.58
CA ALA A 157 13.50 -6.19 26.64
C ALA A 157 12.11 -5.89 27.22
N ALA A 158 12.05 -5.02 28.23
CA ALA A 158 10.85 -4.69 29.02
C ALA A 158 9.64 -4.14 28.22
N ASN A 159 9.75 -4.02 26.89
CA ASN A 159 8.72 -3.50 25.97
C ASN A 159 8.29 -4.51 24.89
N SER A 160 8.65 -5.80 25.02
CA SER A 160 8.22 -6.84 24.07
C SER A 160 6.90 -7.48 24.51
N PRO A 161 5.96 -7.76 23.59
CA PRO A 161 4.71 -8.45 23.91
C PRO A 161 4.94 -9.85 24.48
N THR A 162 4.19 -10.22 25.52
CA THR A 162 4.23 -11.58 26.08
C THR A 162 3.63 -12.60 25.10
N PRO A 163 3.88 -13.91 25.25
CA PRO A 163 3.25 -14.91 24.39
C PRO A 163 1.71 -14.85 24.37
N GLU A 164 1.09 -14.46 25.49
CA GLU A 164 -0.36 -14.25 25.58
C GLU A 164 -0.78 -13.02 24.76
N ASP A 165 -0.08 -11.89 24.90
CA ASP A 165 -0.33 -10.69 24.09
C ASP A 165 -0.17 -10.97 22.60
N GLN A 166 0.84 -11.77 22.23
CA GLN A 166 1.09 -12.17 20.85
C GLN A 166 -0.07 -12.97 20.25
N GLU A 167 -0.68 -13.85 21.05
CA GLU A 167 -1.84 -14.62 20.61
C GLU A 167 -3.08 -13.73 20.43
N GLU A 168 -3.29 -12.78 21.33
CA GLU A 168 -4.39 -11.81 21.21
C GLU A 168 -4.22 -10.90 19.99
N MET A 169 -3.01 -10.38 19.75
CA MET A 169 -2.70 -9.62 18.54
C MET A 169 -2.88 -10.45 17.27
N ARG A 170 -2.56 -11.75 17.30
CA ARG A 170 -2.77 -12.64 16.16
C ARG A 170 -4.23 -12.80 15.78
N LYS A 171 -5.15 -12.80 16.74
CA LYS A 171 -6.60 -12.79 16.46
C LYS A 171 -7.03 -11.53 15.71
N VAL A 172 -6.50 -10.36 16.11
CA VAL A 172 -6.75 -9.10 15.41
C VAL A 172 -6.19 -9.15 13.99
N ALA A 173 -4.95 -9.62 13.82
CA ALA A 173 -4.33 -9.80 12.51
C ALA A 173 -5.16 -10.74 11.61
N ALA A 174 -5.63 -11.87 12.14
CA ALA A 174 -6.46 -12.82 11.43
C ALA A 174 -7.80 -12.21 10.99
N ALA A 175 -8.40 -11.33 11.80
CA ALA A 175 -9.63 -10.65 11.42
C ALA A 175 -9.47 -9.65 10.26
N ILE A 176 -8.24 -9.17 10.00
CA ILE A 176 -7.94 -8.21 8.91
C ILE A 176 -7.42 -8.93 7.67
N TRP A 177 -6.47 -9.86 7.82
CA TRP A 177 -5.76 -10.51 6.70
C TRP A 177 -6.04 -12.02 6.56
N GLY A 178 -6.80 -12.62 7.48
CA GLY A 178 -7.06 -14.05 7.52
C GLY A 178 -6.02 -14.87 8.31
N ASP A 179 -6.45 -16.02 8.81
CA ASP A 179 -5.66 -16.87 9.72
C ASP A 179 -4.34 -17.34 9.10
N ALA A 180 -4.37 -17.76 7.84
CA ALA A 180 -3.21 -18.32 7.14
C ALA A 180 -2.03 -17.34 7.11
N LEU A 181 -2.31 -16.05 6.91
CA LEU A 181 -1.30 -15.02 6.85
C LEU A 181 -0.84 -14.61 8.25
N ALA A 182 -1.79 -14.44 9.18
CA ALA A 182 -1.49 -14.04 10.55
C ALA A 182 -0.65 -15.09 11.31
N ALA A 183 -0.84 -16.38 11.02
CA ALA A 183 -0.08 -17.47 11.62
C ALA A 183 1.41 -17.43 11.26
N GLY A 184 1.77 -16.89 10.10
CA GLY A 184 3.15 -16.81 9.62
C GLY A 184 3.94 -15.62 10.17
N TRP A 185 3.31 -14.73 10.94
CA TRP A 185 3.92 -13.50 11.42
C TRP A 185 4.44 -13.60 12.86
N ASP A 186 5.59 -12.97 13.06
CA ASP A 186 6.15 -12.67 14.38
C ASP A 186 5.41 -11.46 14.96
N MET A 187 4.68 -11.69 16.06
CA MET A 187 3.82 -10.68 16.69
C MET A 187 4.63 -9.79 17.64
N ASN A 188 5.67 -9.15 17.12
CA ASN A 188 6.50 -8.22 17.88
C ASN A 188 5.78 -6.87 18.12
N ALA A 189 6.43 -5.98 18.89
CA ALA A 189 5.85 -4.69 19.25
C ALA A 189 5.50 -3.83 18.02
N GLU A 190 6.34 -3.85 16.98
CA GLU A 190 6.14 -3.08 15.75
C GLU A 190 4.92 -3.58 14.96
N VAL A 191 4.74 -4.90 14.89
CA VAL A 191 3.52 -5.51 14.33
C VAL A 191 2.29 -5.07 15.13
N GLY A 192 2.35 -5.12 16.46
CA GLY A 192 1.23 -4.68 17.30
C GLY A 192 0.88 -3.19 17.14
N ASP A 193 1.87 -2.32 16.97
CA ASP A 193 1.65 -0.90 16.68
C ASP A 193 0.97 -0.70 15.32
N ILE A 194 1.37 -1.46 14.31
CA ILE A 194 0.73 -1.46 12.99
C ILE A 194 -0.73 -1.95 13.09
N LEU A 195 -0.98 -3.04 13.81
CA LEU A 195 -2.35 -3.52 14.06
C LEU A 195 -3.22 -2.42 14.68
N GLY A 196 -2.64 -1.63 15.58
CA GLY A 196 -3.31 -0.48 16.18
C GLY A 196 -3.69 0.55 15.12
N THR A 197 -2.71 1.03 14.35
CA THR A 197 -2.96 2.02 13.30
C THR A 197 -4.00 1.55 12.29
N VAL A 198 -3.89 0.32 11.80
CA VAL A 198 -4.81 -0.26 10.82
C VAL A 198 -6.22 -0.37 11.41
N THR A 199 -6.35 -0.81 12.67
CA THR A 199 -7.65 -0.89 13.36
C THR A 199 -8.30 0.48 13.44
N LYS A 200 -7.53 1.52 13.79
CA LYS A 200 -8.05 2.89 13.87
C LYS A 200 -8.52 3.41 12.52
N GLU A 201 -7.75 3.18 11.46
CA GLU A 201 -8.11 3.55 10.10
C GLU A 201 -9.42 2.89 9.67
N ILE A 202 -9.57 1.59 9.94
CA ILE A 202 -10.81 0.86 9.67
C ILE A 202 -11.97 1.49 10.45
N MET A 203 -11.82 1.72 11.75
CA MET A 203 -12.87 2.33 12.59
C MET A 203 -13.31 3.71 12.09
N ASP A 204 -12.38 4.51 11.57
CA ASP A 204 -12.67 5.82 11.00
C ASP A 204 -13.39 5.72 9.66
N CYS A 205 -12.97 4.81 8.78
CA CYS A 205 -13.65 4.53 7.52
C CYS A 205 -15.08 4.03 7.76
N SER A 206 -15.28 3.13 8.72
CA SER A 206 -16.60 2.61 9.11
C SER A 206 -17.26 3.43 10.20
N LYS A 207 -17.02 4.76 10.30
CA LYS A 207 -17.59 5.63 11.34
C LYS A 207 -19.13 5.60 11.43
N ALA A 208 -19.79 5.42 10.30
CA ALA A 208 -21.25 5.34 10.24
C ALA A 208 -21.81 3.92 10.55
N PHE A 209 -20.94 2.91 10.69
CA PHE A 209 -21.36 1.57 11.10
C PHE A 209 -21.70 1.53 12.60
N ASN A 210 -22.96 1.22 12.90
CA ASN A 210 -23.53 1.21 14.25
C ASN A 210 -24.00 -0.17 14.73
N LEU A 211 -23.87 -1.22 13.90
CA LEU A 211 -24.38 -2.56 14.22
C LEU A 211 -23.53 -3.31 15.25
N VAL A 212 -22.26 -2.92 15.41
CA VAL A 212 -21.36 -3.52 16.39
C VAL A 212 -20.72 -2.44 17.26
N PRO A 213 -20.76 -2.60 18.60
CA PRO A 213 -20.08 -1.68 19.52
C PRO A 213 -18.60 -1.55 19.17
N ARG A 214 -18.10 -0.32 19.20
CA ARG A 214 -16.68 -0.04 18.99
C ARG A 214 -15.87 -0.37 20.25
N PRO A 215 -14.58 -0.70 20.10
CA PRO A 215 -13.65 -0.66 21.23
C PRO A 215 -13.74 0.68 21.97
N VAL A 216 -13.80 0.63 23.29
CA VAL A 216 -13.96 1.83 24.13
C VAL A 216 -12.62 2.53 24.37
N GLY A 217 -12.58 3.83 24.08
CA GLY A 217 -11.34 4.59 24.09
C GLY A 217 -10.42 4.25 22.91
N TRP A 218 -9.35 5.03 22.73
CA TRP A 218 -8.28 4.70 21.79
C TRP A 218 -6.96 5.15 22.38
N ILE A 219 -6.02 4.21 22.53
CA ILE A 219 -4.66 4.48 22.97
C ILE A 219 -3.72 3.89 21.92
N PRO A 220 -2.85 4.70 21.29
CA PRO A 220 -1.86 4.18 20.35
C PRO A 220 -0.91 3.18 21.01
N GLY A 221 -0.62 2.08 20.30
CA GLY A 221 0.40 1.11 20.66
C GLY A 221 -0.10 -0.32 20.85
N TRP A 222 0.81 -1.29 20.72
CA TRP A 222 0.51 -2.72 20.78
C TRP A 222 -0.20 -3.17 22.07
N GLY A 223 0.11 -2.55 23.22
CA GLY A 223 -0.48 -2.93 24.50
C GLY A 223 -2.00 -2.70 24.55
N TYR A 224 -2.49 -1.66 23.86
CA TYR A 224 -3.93 -1.44 23.70
C TYR A 224 -4.56 -2.52 22.83
N VAL A 225 -3.90 -2.89 21.72
CA VAL A 225 -4.39 -3.92 20.80
C VAL A 225 -4.52 -5.26 21.51
N ALA A 226 -3.48 -5.70 22.21
CA ALA A 226 -3.50 -6.96 22.97
C ALA A 226 -4.64 -6.97 24.02
N LYS A 227 -4.73 -5.90 24.83
CA LYS A 227 -5.73 -5.79 25.90
C LYS A 227 -7.17 -5.74 25.39
N THR A 228 -7.39 -5.21 24.18
CA THR A 228 -8.73 -5.01 23.61
C THR A 228 -9.02 -5.92 22.41
N ALA A 229 -8.19 -6.94 22.18
CA ALA A 229 -8.24 -7.80 21.01
C ALA A 229 -9.61 -8.43 20.76
N ILE A 230 -10.31 -8.88 21.80
CA ILE A 230 -11.66 -9.44 21.69
C ILE A 230 -12.64 -8.41 21.11
N GLN A 231 -12.62 -7.16 21.61
CA GLN A 231 -13.51 -6.09 21.13
C GLN A 231 -13.17 -5.70 19.70
N ILE A 232 -11.88 -5.55 19.39
CA ILE A 232 -11.39 -5.23 18.05
C ILE A 232 -11.81 -6.33 17.07
N THR A 233 -11.56 -7.59 17.40
CA THR A 233 -11.89 -8.75 16.57
C THR A 233 -13.39 -8.83 16.31
N ALA A 234 -14.22 -8.69 17.35
CA ALA A 234 -15.67 -8.68 17.20
C ALA A 234 -16.16 -7.55 16.29
N TYR A 235 -15.58 -6.35 16.43
CA TYR A 235 -15.87 -5.21 15.57
C TYR A 235 -15.51 -5.48 14.11
N LEU A 236 -14.30 -5.96 13.83
CA LEU A 236 -13.83 -6.28 12.47
C LEU A 236 -14.68 -7.37 11.81
N ILE A 237 -15.03 -8.44 12.54
CA ILE A 237 -15.95 -9.48 12.06
C ILE A 237 -17.34 -8.90 11.78
N GLY A 238 -17.79 -7.93 12.57
CA GLY A 238 -19.03 -7.20 12.33
C GLY A 238 -19.00 -6.38 11.04
N VAL A 239 -17.96 -5.56 10.89
CA VAL A 239 -17.75 -4.68 9.74
C VAL A 239 -17.66 -5.47 8.43
N THR A 240 -16.95 -6.60 8.44
CA THR A 240 -16.77 -7.45 7.25
C THR A 240 -18.04 -8.14 6.76
N LYS A 241 -19.08 -8.27 7.60
CA LYS A 241 -20.39 -8.81 7.22
C LYS A 241 -21.22 -7.82 6.40
N ASP A 242 -20.94 -6.53 6.52
CA ASP A 242 -21.61 -5.50 5.74
C ASP A 242 -20.90 -5.29 4.39
N ARG A 243 -21.67 -5.27 3.29
CA ARG A 243 -21.12 -5.17 1.93
C ARG A 243 -20.35 -3.86 1.71
N VAL A 244 -20.82 -2.75 2.28
CA VAL A 244 -20.22 -1.44 2.09
C VAL A 244 -18.98 -1.30 2.98
N TYR A 245 -19.10 -1.64 4.25
CA TYR A 245 -18.00 -1.43 5.20
C TYR A 245 -16.90 -2.50 5.13
N LYS A 246 -17.15 -3.66 4.51
CA LYS A 246 -16.08 -4.63 4.18
C LYS A 246 -14.95 -3.99 3.37
N THR A 247 -15.24 -3.00 2.52
CA THR A 247 -14.21 -2.28 1.76
C THR A 247 -13.22 -1.56 2.68
N CYS A 248 -13.66 -1.02 3.81
CA CYS A 248 -12.75 -0.40 4.79
C CYS A 248 -11.67 -1.37 5.28
N VAL A 249 -12.06 -2.63 5.57
CA VAL A 249 -11.13 -3.67 6.01
C VAL A 249 -10.24 -4.12 4.85
N SER A 250 -10.82 -4.34 3.67
CA SER A 250 -10.09 -4.86 2.51
C SER A 250 -9.05 -3.87 1.99
N THR A 251 -9.40 -2.58 1.89
CA THR A 251 -8.48 -1.51 1.50
C THR A 251 -7.37 -1.31 2.52
N ALA A 252 -7.70 -1.25 3.81
CA ALA A 252 -6.69 -1.13 4.86
C ALA A 252 -5.75 -2.35 4.88
N ALA A 253 -6.29 -3.56 4.70
CA ALA A 253 -5.50 -4.78 4.60
C ALA A 253 -4.48 -4.72 3.45
N LEU A 254 -4.90 -4.28 2.27
CA LEU A 254 -4.00 -4.12 1.11
C LEU A 254 -2.93 -3.06 1.37
N ASN A 255 -3.33 -1.86 1.79
CA ASN A 255 -2.42 -0.72 1.99
C ASN A 255 -1.33 -0.97 3.04
N TRP A 256 -1.59 -1.85 4.01
CA TRP A 256 -0.67 -2.14 5.11
C TRP A 256 0.03 -3.49 5.02
N ARG A 257 -0.27 -4.32 4.01
CA ARG A 257 0.26 -5.69 3.86
C ARG A 257 1.79 -5.74 3.87
N SER A 258 2.44 -4.90 3.08
CA SER A 258 3.91 -4.84 2.98
C SER A 258 4.56 -4.45 4.29
N ARG A 259 3.99 -3.43 4.94
CA ARG A 259 4.55 -2.89 6.18
C ARG A 259 4.50 -3.92 7.30
N ILE A 260 3.37 -4.60 7.49
CA ILE A 260 3.24 -5.60 8.56
C ILE A 260 4.13 -6.82 8.31
N GLU A 261 4.29 -7.24 7.05
CA GLU A 261 5.21 -8.34 6.70
C GLU A 261 6.68 -7.96 6.94
N MET A 262 7.08 -6.71 6.67
CA MET A 262 8.44 -6.21 6.93
C MET A 262 8.72 -6.05 8.42
N ALA A 263 7.77 -5.48 9.16
CA ALA A 263 7.84 -5.40 10.62
C ALA A 263 7.93 -6.80 11.26
N SER A 264 7.13 -7.75 10.78
CA SER A 264 7.22 -9.15 11.20
C SER A 264 8.57 -9.79 10.86
N ALA A 265 9.21 -9.40 9.76
CA ALA A 265 10.55 -9.89 9.42
C ALA A 265 11.67 -9.12 10.13
N GLY A 266 11.33 -8.05 10.85
CA GLY A 266 12.27 -7.21 11.58
C GLY A 266 13.16 -6.35 10.69
N ILE A 267 12.72 -5.99 9.48
CA ILE A 267 13.48 -5.18 8.50
C ILE A 267 12.85 -3.83 8.21
#